data_AF-A0A329VK82-F1
#
_entry.id   AF-A0A329VK82-F1
#
_cell.length_a   1.000
_cell.length_b   1.000
_cell.length_c   1.000
_cell.angle_alpha   90.00
_cell.angle_beta   90.00
_cell.angle_gamma   90.00
#
_symmetry.space_group_name_H-M   'P 1'
#
loop_
_entity.id
_entity.type
_entity.pdbx_description
1 polymer ?
#
loop_
_entity_poly.entity_id
_entity_poly.type
_entity_poly.pdbx_seq_one_letter_code
_entity_poly.pdbx_strand_id
1 'polypeptide(L)' 'MDINMMRSDNMPIAVIGMSCRFLGGVSSPEEFWQLLCGSSDAITQSLLNAGQLRLIAPEIAICQGE' A
#
# COMPACT_ATOMS: atom_id res chain seq x y z
N MET A 1 16.31 18.51 -10.67
CA MET A 1 16.67 17.07 -10.61
C MET A 1 15.62 16.34 -11.42
N ASP A 2 15.95 16.02 -12.66
CA ASP A 2 15.04 15.36 -13.59
C ASP A 2 15.03 13.85 -13.35
N ILE A 3 13.88 13.30 -12.99
CA ILE A 3 13.68 11.85 -12.81
C ILE A 3 13.72 11.06 -14.13
N ASN A 4 13.83 11.75 -15.27
CA ASN A 4 13.76 11.17 -16.61
C ASN A 4 15.13 10.91 -17.29
N MET A 5 16.26 11.19 -16.63
CA MET A 5 17.56 11.23 -17.32
C MET A 5 18.22 9.87 -17.63
N MET A 6 17.62 8.72 -17.27
CA MET A 6 18.18 7.42 -17.66
C MET A 6 17.10 6.40 -17.97
N ARG A 7 16.55 6.43 -19.19
CA ARG A 7 16.29 5.17 -19.90
C ARG A 7 17.64 4.59 -20.32
N SER A 8 18.47 4.22 -19.36
CA SER A 8 19.76 3.58 -19.65
C SER A 8 19.53 2.09 -19.80
N ASP A 9 19.93 1.60 -20.97
CA ASP A 9 20.13 0.19 -21.25
C ASP A 9 20.84 -0.50 -20.07
N ASN A 10 20.19 -1.52 -19.51
CA ASN A 10 20.76 -2.51 -18.60
C ASN A 10 21.63 -2.00 -17.43
N MET A 11 21.37 -0.84 -16.86
CA MET A 11 22.03 -0.45 -15.60
C MET A 11 21.27 -1.03 -14.40
N PRO A 12 21.73 -2.14 -13.79
CA PRO A 12 21.04 -2.73 -12.65
C PRO A 12 21.12 -1.79 -11.44
N ILE A 13 19.99 -1.57 -10.80
CA ILE A 13 19.90 -0.88 -9.52
C ILE A 13 19.75 -1.94 -8.43
N ALA A 14 20.69 -1.96 -7.47
CA ALA A 14 20.63 -2.87 -6.34
C ALA A 14 19.76 -2.29 -5.22
N VAL A 15 18.82 -3.10 -4.71
CA VAL A 15 18.12 -2.82 -3.46
C VAL A 15 18.97 -3.35 -2.31
N ILE A 16 19.60 -2.44 -1.56
CA ILE A 16 20.53 -2.80 -0.46
C ILE A 16 19.87 -2.84 0.92
N GLY A 17 18.60 -2.43 1.03
CA GLY A 17 17.85 -2.43 2.28
C GLY A 17 16.43 -1.90 2.10
N MET A 18 15.56 -2.28 3.02
CA MET A 18 14.16 -1.83 3.06
C MET A 18 13.66 -1.77 4.51
N SER A 19 12.62 -0.98 4.74
CA SER A 19 11.89 -0.91 6.02
C SER A 19 10.44 -0.59 5.72
N CYS A 20 9.52 -1.07 6.56
CA CYS A 20 8.10 -0.90 6.34
C CYS A 20 7.27 -0.81 7.62
N ARG A 21 6.07 -0.24 7.45
CA ARG A 21 4.96 -0.24 8.39
C ARG A 21 3.70 -0.41 7.55
N PHE A 22 3.05 -1.56 7.66
CA PHE A 22 1.85 -1.88 6.90
C PHE A 22 0.66 -2.11 7.83
N LEU A 23 -0.54 -2.08 7.24
CA LEU A 23 -1.75 -2.54 7.90
C LEU A 23 -1.61 -4.02 8.30
N GLY A 24 -2.41 -4.44 9.29
CA GLY A 24 -2.27 -5.78 9.86
C GLY A 24 -1.10 -5.95 10.83
N GLY A 25 -0.48 -4.84 11.29
CA GLY A 25 0.55 -4.87 12.34
C GLY A 25 1.95 -5.23 11.86
N VAL A 26 2.17 -5.34 10.56
CA VAL A 26 3.47 -5.68 9.96
C VAL A 26 4.42 -4.50 10.03
N SER A 27 5.59 -4.72 10.61
CA SER A 27 6.57 -3.67 10.92
C SER A 27 8.00 -4.02 10.49
N SER A 28 8.20 -5.20 9.90
CA SER A 28 9.49 -5.63 9.35
C SER A 28 9.33 -6.22 7.94
N PRO A 29 10.40 -6.18 7.12
CA PRO A 29 10.43 -6.84 5.81
C PRO A 29 10.14 -8.34 5.88
N GLU A 30 10.60 -9.01 6.94
CA GLU A 30 10.40 -10.44 7.17
C GLU A 30 8.93 -10.77 7.41
N GLU A 31 8.25 -10.01 8.28
CA GLU A 31 6.81 -10.13 8.53
C GLU A 31 6.00 -9.86 7.25
N PHE A 32 6.42 -8.87 6.46
CA PHE A 32 5.79 -8.58 5.17
C PHE A 32 5.91 -9.76 4.19
N TRP A 33 7.09 -10.37 4.11
CA TRP A 33 7.29 -11.54 3.25
C TRP A 33 6.44 -12.74 3.69
N GLN A 34 6.33 -12.97 5.01
CA GLN A 34 5.45 -14.00 5.55
C GLN A 34 3.98 -13.77 5.19
N LEU A 35 3.52 -12.51 5.26
CA LEU A 35 2.16 -12.13 4.89
C LEU A 35 1.87 -12.45 3.41
N LEU A 36 2.78 -12.07 2.51
CA LEU A 36 2.65 -12.33 1.07
C LEU A 36 2.62 -13.83 0.76
N CYS A 37 3.57 -14.60 1.31
CA CYS A 37 3.63 -16.04 1.08
C CYS A 37 2.45 -16.79 1.73
N GLY A 38 1.93 -16.27 2.83
CA GLY A 38 0.77 -16.82 3.53
C GLY A 38 -0.57 -16.48 2.87
N SER A 39 -0.58 -15.63 1.83
CA SER A 39 -1.80 -15.15 1.16
C SER A 39 -2.84 -14.57 2.14
N SER A 40 -2.38 -13.92 3.22
CA SER A 40 -3.24 -13.36 4.26
C SER A 40 -3.73 -11.96 3.87
N ASP A 41 -4.99 -11.66 4.17
CA ASP A 41 -5.54 -10.31 4.00
C ASP A 41 -5.05 -9.39 5.14
N ALA A 42 -4.49 -8.25 4.77
CA ALA A 42 -4.02 -7.22 5.68
C ALA A 42 -4.96 -6.00 5.75
N ILE A 43 -6.04 -6.00 4.95
CA ILE A 43 -6.97 -4.89 4.85
C ILE A 43 -7.80 -4.82 6.12
N THR A 44 -7.68 -3.69 6.82
CA THR A 44 -8.51 -3.39 7.99
C THR A 44 -9.60 -2.39 7.62
N GLN A 45 -10.77 -2.52 8.26
CA GLN A 45 -11.87 -1.57 8.10
C GLN A 45 -11.38 -0.13 8.40
N SER A 46 -11.61 0.78 7.47
CA SER A 46 -11.30 2.20 7.68
C SER A 46 -12.19 2.77 8.79
N LEU A 47 -11.59 3.45 9.75
CA LEU A 47 -12.26 4.12 10.87
C LEU A 47 -12.82 5.51 10.50
N LEU A 48 -12.77 5.91 9.22
CA LEU A 48 -13.54 7.06 8.78
C LEU A 48 -14.99 6.84 9.24
N ASN A 49 -15.59 7.85 9.90
CA ASN A 49 -16.97 7.77 10.36
C ASN A 49 -17.82 7.28 9.19
N ALA A 50 -18.49 6.12 9.33
CA ALA A 50 -19.23 5.51 8.23
C ALA A 50 -20.28 6.47 7.62
N GLY A 51 -20.71 7.50 8.36
CA GLY A 51 -21.58 8.57 7.88
C GLY A 51 -20.95 9.56 6.88
N GLN A 52 -19.63 9.59 6.71
CA GLN A 52 -18.94 10.38 5.68
C GLN A 52 -18.75 9.62 4.36
N LEU A 53 -19.06 8.33 4.31
CA LEU A 53 -19.02 7.56 3.06
C LEU A 53 -20.43 7.43 2.51
N ARG A 54 -20.64 7.91 1.28
CA ARG A 54 -21.88 7.66 0.53
C ARG A 54 -21.62 6.59 -0.52
N LEU A 55 -22.40 5.51 -0.47
CA LEU A 55 -22.40 4.48 -1.51
C LEU A 55 -23.01 5.03 -2.81
N ILE A 56 -22.30 4.87 -3.92
CA ILE A 56 -22.82 5.18 -5.27
C ILE A 56 -22.98 3.91 -6.12
N ALA A 57 -22.33 2.81 -5.71
CA ALA A 57 -22.44 1.47 -6.28
C ALA A 57 -22.15 0.44 -5.17
N PRO A 58 -22.49 -0.85 -5.34
CA PRO A 58 -22.31 -1.88 -4.31
C PRO A 58 -20.88 -2.01 -3.77
N GLU A 59 -19.86 -1.69 -4.56
CA GLU A 59 -18.45 -1.66 -4.13
C GLU A 59 -17.76 -0.29 -4.28
N ILE A 60 -18.50 0.78 -4.57
CA ILE A 60 -17.92 2.12 -4.78
C ILE A 60 -18.51 3.09 -3.76
N ALA A 61 -17.67 3.54 -2.83
CA ALA A 61 -17.94 4.60 -1.89
C ALA A 61 -17.07 5.82 -2.20
N ILE A 62 -17.64 7.01 -2.08
CA ILE A 62 -16.88 8.27 -2.15
C ILE A 62 -16.86 8.94 -0.78
N CYS A 63 -15.71 9.50 -0.41
CA CYS A 63 -15.58 10.35 0.78
C CYS A 63 -16.35 11.65 0.55
N GLN A 64 -17.36 11.90 1.39
CA GLN A 64 -18.05 13.18 1.50
C GLN A 64 -17.30 14.01 2.56
N GLY A 65 -16.70 15.11 2.12
CA GLY A 65 -16.22 16.20 2.97
C GLY A 65 -16.71 17.53 2.38
N GLU A 66 -16.73 18.59 3.19
CA GLU A 66 -16.68 19.96 2.64
C GLU A 66 -15.33 20.21 1.95
#